data_AF-A0A951G4D1-F1
#
_entry.id   AF-A0A951G4D1-F1
#
_cell.length_a   1.000
_cell.length_b   1.000
_cell.length_c   1.000
_cell.angle_alpha   90.00
_cell.angle_beta   90.00
_cell.angle_gamma   90.00
#
_symmetry.space_group_name_H-M   'P 1'
#
loop_
_entity.id
_entity.type
_entity.pdbx_description
1 polymer ?
#
loop_
_entity_poly.entity_id
_entity_poly.type
_entity_poly.pdbx_seq_one_letter_code
_entity_poly.pdbx_strand_id
1 'polypeptide(L)'
;MALNEDAPAVRLELDSRPETLTLIRGVLAGVAELIGLDPELLDDLKTAVSEACNNVVMHAYEGKTGPLSVRMYIEPEAIEVVVADQGAGLPPLAPADETIGGVGLSVIRALAGQADFRARPEGGTEVRMTFAGQRNGQPLFHLPTGAGPDEHDASWLSGDAVVSLSPISLLAGVLGRVARALAARARFSLDRFSDVYLVTDAIAAHAGRAAKGGRMSFAIATGAQRLELTIGPFVDGSGSQLRHQAPDYSAASALTMLSDELEVRPLQADGGELLFVVMIDRPRG
;
A
#
# COMPACT_ATOMS: atom_id res chain seq x y z
N MET A 1 -7.49 -20.80 15.90
CA MET A 1 -6.26 -20.20 16.46
C MET A 1 -6.35 -18.73 16.11
N ALA A 2 -6.43 -17.83 17.09
CA ALA A 2 -6.45 -16.40 16.79
C ALA A 2 -5.07 -16.05 16.23
N LEU A 3 -5.01 -15.58 14.98
CA LEU A 3 -3.80 -14.98 14.42
C LEU A 3 -3.42 -13.79 15.31
N ASN A 4 -2.14 -13.63 15.57
CA ASN A 4 -1.61 -12.65 16.51
C ASN A 4 -2.09 -11.23 16.13
N GLU A 5 -2.38 -10.37 17.10
CA GLU A 5 -2.64 -8.93 16.86
C GLU A 5 -1.35 -8.16 16.51
N ASP A 6 -0.42 -8.82 15.81
CA ASP A 6 0.81 -8.21 15.34
C ASP A 6 0.50 -7.20 14.22
N ALA A 7 1.44 -6.29 14.00
CA ALA A 7 1.33 -5.26 12.99
C ALA A 7 1.12 -5.86 11.58
N PRO A 8 0.24 -5.30 10.73
CA PRO A 8 0.09 -5.78 9.35
C PRO A 8 1.40 -5.59 8.57
N ALA A 9 1.75 -6.59 7.76
CA ALA A 9 2.89 -6.53 6.84
C ALA A 9 2.71 -5.42 5.81
N VAL A 10 1.47 -5.15 5.39
CA VAL A 10 1.11 -3.98 4.59
C VAL A 10 -0.16 -3.34 5.14
N ARG A 11 -0.14 -2.02 5.36
CA ARG A 11 -1.31 -1.19 5.61
C ARG A 11 -1.40 -0.13 4.52
N LEU A 12 -2.59 0.06 3.98
CA LEU A 12 -2.86 1.00 2.91
C LEU A 12 -4.11 1.80 3.29
N GLU A 13 -3.96 3.11 3.42
CA GLU A 13 -5.03 4.07 3.72
C GLU A 13 -5.25 4.96 2.50
N LEU A 14 -6.49 5.01 2.03
CA LEU A 14 -6.89 5.60 0.75
C LEU A 14 -8.26 6.27 0.86
N ASP A 15 -8.62 7.07 -0.14
CA ASP A 15 -10.01 7.40 -0.40
C ASP A 15 -10.70 6.33 -1.26
N SER A 16 -11.98 6.07 -0.96
CA SER A 16 -12.86 5.12 -1.66
C SER A 16 -13.26 5.61 -3.06
N ARG A 17 -12.29 5.65 -3.97
CA ARG A 17 -12.48 6.01 -5.38
C ARG A 17 -12.34 4.77 -6.28
N PRO A 18 -13.07 4.66 -7.41
CA PRO A 18 -12.94 3.51 -8.31
C PRO A 18 -11.50 3.26 -8.79
N GLU A 19 -10.73 4.32 -9.03
CA GLU A 19 -9.36 4.25 -9.52
C GLU A 19 -8.40 3.62 -8.49
N THR A 20 -8.76 3.66 -7.21
CA THR A 20 -7.99 3.10 -6.10
C THR A 20 -7.86 1.58 -6.19
N LEU A 21 -8.78 0.89 -6.87
CA LEU A 21 -8.69 -0.56 -7.10
C LEU A 21 -7.43 -0.96 -7.87
N THR A 22 -6.98 -0.11 -8.81
CA THR A 22 -5.73 -0.34 -9.55
C THR A 22 -4.51 -0.23 -8.63
N LEU A 23 -4.53 0.69 -7.67
CA LEU A 23 -3.47 0.82 -6.66
C LEU A 23 -3.39 -0.43 -5.80
N ILE A 24 -4.52 -0.88 -5.25
CA ILE A 24 -4.58 -2.06 -4.38
C ILE A 24 -4.08 -3.30 -5.11
N ARG A 25 -4.52 -3.55 -6.35
CA ARG A 25 -4.03 -4.66 -7.17
C ARG A 25 -2.52 -4.57 -7.44
N GLY A 26 -2.01 -3.37 -7.67
CA GLY A 26 -0.59 -3.12 -7.83
C GLY A 26 0.21 -3.45 -6.56
N VAL A 27 -0.28 -3.03 -5.39
CA VAL A 27 0.32 -3.38 -4.09
C VAL A 27 0.35 -4.89 -3.88
N LEU A 28 -0.78 -5.57 -4.07
CA LEU A 28 -0.89 -7.03 -3.93
C LEU A 28 0.08 -7.75 -4.86
N ALA A 29 0.17 -7.34 -6.14
CA ALA A 29 1.11 -7.91 -7.10
C ALA A 29 2.58 -7.67 -6.69
N GLY A 30 2.90 -6.48 -6.19
CA GLY A 30 4.24 -6.14 -5.73
C GLY A 30 4.70 -6.95 -4.52
N VAL A 31 3.81 -7.17 -3.56
CA VAL A 31 4.08 -8.04 -2.41
C VAL A 31 4.23 -9.49 -2.86
N ALA A 32 3.31 -9.97 -3.71
CA ALA A 32 3.28 -11.33 -4.21
C ALA A 32 4.57 -11.73 -4.93
N GLU A 33 5.11 -10.86 -5.76
CA GLU A 33 6.40 -11.10 -6.44
C GLU A 33 7.56 -11.29 -5.46
N LEU A 34 7.60 -10.51 -4.38
CA LEU A 34 8.68 -10.56 -3.39
C LEU A 34 8.63 -11.78 -2.49
N ILE A 35 7.42 -12.27 -2.19
CA ILE A 35 7.23 -13.46 -1.36
C ILE A 35 7.12 -14.75 -2.18
N GLY A 36 7.25 -14.67 -3.51
CA GLY A 36 7.10 -15.84 -4.38
C GLY A 36 5.72 -16.48 -4.27
N LEU A 37 4.67 -15.66 -4.19
CA LEU A 37 3.29 -16.11 -4.02
C LEU A 37 2.82 -16.92 -5.23
N ASP A 38 2.13 -18.03 -4.96
CA ASP A 38 1.46 -18.85 -5.97
C ASP A 38 0.53 -17.99 -6.85
N PRO A 39 0.62 -18.08 -8.19
CA PRO A 39 -0.16 -17.23 -9.09
C PRO A 39 -1.67 -17.38 -8.96
N GLU A 40 -2.16 -18.59 -8.67
CA GLU A 40 -3.60 -18.82 -8.50
C GLU A 40 -4.08 -18.15 -7.22
N LEU A 41 -3.30 -18.27 -6.13
CA LEU A 41 -3.58 -17.58 -4.88
C LEU A 41 -3.54 -16.05 -5.03
N LEU A 42 -2.64 -15.52 -5.85
CA LEU A 42 -2.59 -14.08 -6.16
C LEU A 42 -3.86 -13.61 -6.89
N ASP A 43 -4.36 -14.39 -7.84
CA ASP A 43 -5.58 -14.05 -8.58
C ASP A 43 -6.82 -14.12 -7.68
N ASP A 44 -6.88 -15.10 -6.78
CA ASP A 44 -7.91 -15.20 -5.74
C ASP A 44 -7.88 -13.97 -4.81
N LEU A 45 -6.71 -13.59 -4.31
CA LEU A 45 -6.49 -12.41 -3.48
C LEU A 45 -6.93 -11.13 -4.19
N LYS A 46 -6.46 -10.91 -5.43
CA LYS A 46 -6.83 -9.71 -6.20
C LYS A 46 -8.32 -9.62 -6.41
N THR A 47 -8.98 -10.73 -6.72
CA THR A 47 -10.42 -10.76 -7.00
C THR A 47 -11.22 -10.48 -5.74
N ALA A 48 -11.00 -11.25 -4.67
CA ALA A 48 -11.73 -11.09 -3.42
C ALA A 48 -11.52 -9.71 -2.77
N VAL A 49 -10.28 -9.20 -2.76
CA VAL A 49 -9.98 -7.86 -2.24
C VAL A 49 -10.58 -6.78 -3.12
N SER A 50 -10.60 -6.96 -4.45
CA SER A 50 -11.27 -6.01 -5.35
C SER A 50 -12.77 -5.96 -5.09
N GLU A 51 -13.44 -7.09 -4.88
CA GLU A 51 -14.87 -7.13 -4.57
C GLU A 51 -15.15 -6.45 -3.23
N ALA A 52 -14.34 -6.70 -2.20
CA ALA A 52 -14.49 -6.05 -0.90
C ALA A 52 -14.32 -4.52 -1.01
N CYS A 53 -13.30 -4.05 -1.74
CA CYS A 53 -13.07 -2.63 -1.93
C CYS A 53 -14.12 -1.98 -2.84
N ASN A 54 -14.57 -2.68 -3.88
CA ASN A 54 -15.65 -2.22 -4.75
C ASN A 54 -16.95 -2.03 -3.97
N ASN A 55 -17.26 -2.92 -3.02
CA ASN A 55 -18.41 -2.73 -2.12
C ASN A 55 -18.28 -1.45 -1.30
N VAL A 56 -17.08 -1.12 -0.80
CA VAL A 56 -16.86 0.15 -0.09
C VAL A 56 -17.09 1.34 -1.01
N VAL A 57 -16.48 1.35 -2.20
CA VAL A 57 -16.61 2.42 -3.19
C VAL A 57 -18.06 2.66 -3.60
N MET A 58 -18.83 1.59 -3.80
CA MET A 58 -20.20 1.68 -4.31
C MET A 58 -21.24 1.94 -3.22
N HIS A 59 -21.02 1.46 -1.99
CA HIS A 59 -22.09 1.35 -0.99
C HIS A 59 -21.79 2.02 0.35
N ALA A 60 -20.53 2.24 0.75
CA ALA A 60 -20.24 2.70 2.10
C ALA A 60 -20.62 4.18 2.33
N TYR A 61 -20.52 5.03 1.30
CA TYR A 61 -20.52 6.49 1.46
C TYR A 61 -21.59 7.23 0.64
N GLU A 62 -22.68 6.56 0.24
CA GLU A 62 -23.82 7.19 -0.46
C GLU A 62 -23.41 8.04 -1.68
N GLY A 63 -22.46 7.55 -2.48
CA GLY A 63 -21.95 8.25 -3.67
C GLY A 63 -20.91 9.33 -3.39
N LYS A 64 -20.48 9.51 -2.14
CA LYS A 64 -19.32 10.33 -1.76
C LYS A 64 -18.07 9.46 -1.63
N THR A 65 -16.91 10.10 -1.55
CA THR A 65 -15.65 9.45 -1.18
C THR A 65 -15.47 9.48 0.33
N GLY A 66 -14.98 8.39 0.90
CA GLY A 66 -14.59 8.31 2.30
C GLY A 66 -13.40 7.39 2.51
N PRO A 67 -12.91 7.26 3.75
CA PRO A 67 -11.70 6.50 4.05
C PRO A 67 -11.85 4.99 3.81
N LEU A 68 -10.87 4.40 3.14
CA LEU A 68 -10.74 2.97 2.86
C LEU A 68 -9.39 2.49 3.39
N SER A 69 -9.42 1.51 4.30
CA SER A 69 -8.24 0.85 4.86
C SER A 69 -8.13 -0.59 4.34
N VAL A 70 -6.96 -0.97 3.85
CA VAL A 70 -6.61 -2.35 3.49
C VAL A 70 -5.39 -2.78 4.29
N ARG A 71 -5.52 -3.84 5.07
CA ARG A 71 -4.45 -4.43 5.89
C ARG A 71 -4.18 -5.86 5.45
N MET A 72 -2.91 -6.20 5.25
CA MET A 72 -2.46 -7.54 4.87
C MET A 72 -1.52 -8.08 5.94
N TYR A 73 -1.84 -9.25 6.46
CA TYR A 73 -1.03 -10.02 7.40
C TYR A 73 -0.52 -11.26 6.67
N ILE A 74 0.76 -11.59 6.84
CA ILE A 74 1.42 -12.67 6.11
C ILE A 74 2.05 -13.59 7.14
N GLU A 75 1.40 -14.73 7.38
CA GLU A 75 1.77 -15.72 8.40
C GLU A 75 2.08 -17.07 7.76
N PRO A 76 2.81 -17.98 8.41
CA PRO A 76 3.23 -19.25 7.80
C PRO A 76 2.05 -20.10 7.28
N GLU A 77 0.91 -20.00 7.95
CA GLU A 77 -0.28 -20.81 7.66
C GLU A 77 -1.29 -20.10 6.76
N ALA A 78 -1.25 -18.77 6.66
CA ALA A 78 -2.25 -18.00 5.95
C ALA A 78 -1.81 -16.57 5.60
N ILE A 79 -2.40 -16.05 4.52
CA ILE A 79 -2.48 -14.61 4.29
C ILE A 79 -3.86 -14.16 4.76
N GLU A 80 -3.90 -13.16 5.62
CA GLU A 80 -5.15 -12.51 6.01
C GLU A 80 -5.20 -11.10 5.41
N VAL A 81 -6.31 -10.75 4.78
CA VAL A 81 -6.57 -9.40 4.28
C VAL A 81 -7.82 -8.85 4.94
N VAL A 82 -7.69 -7.67 5.53
CA VAL A 82 -8.77 -6.93 6.17
C VAL A 82 -9.04 -5.66 5.38
N VAL A 83 -10.26 -5.53 4.87
CA VAL A 83 -10.76 -4.32 4.21
C VAL A 83 -11.74 -3.63 5.16
N ALA A 84 -11.51 -2.37 5.48
CA ALA A 84 -12.37 -1.63 6.40
C ALA A 84 -12.71 -0.23 5.88
N ASP A 85 -13.93 0.20 6.20
CA ASP A 85 -14.44 1.54 5.96
C ASP A 85 -14.96 2.18 7.26
N GLN A 86 -15.44 3.43 7.14
CA GLN A 86 -16.10 4.22 8.19
C GLN A 86 -17.46 4.76 7.68
N GLY A 87 -18.07 4.06 6.74
CA GLY A 87 -19.32 4.44 6.10
C GLY A 87 -20.56 4.02 6.88
N ALA A 88 -21.68 3.86 6.16
CA ALA A 88 -22.97 3.51 6.74
C ALA A 88 -23.01 2.10 7.39
N GLY A 89 -22.01 1.26 7.14
CA GLY A 89 -21.93 -0.11 7.63
C GLY A 89 -22.77 -1.10 6.80
N LEU A 90 -22.82 -2.36 7.26
CA LEU A 90 -23.62 -3.39 6.60
C LEU A 90 -25.12 -3.13 6.83
N PRO A 91 -25.95 -3.15 5.78
CA PRO A 91 -27.38 -3.16 5.99
C PRO A 91 -27.78 -4.41 6.79
N PRO A 92 -28.81 -4.33 7.65
CA PRO A 92 -29.29 -5.50 8.38
C PRO A 92 -29.64 -6.60 7.37
N LEU A 93 -29.00 -7.76 7.52
CA LEU A 93 -29.09 -8.93 6.63
C LEU A 93 -30.55 -9.16 6.20
N ALA A 94 -30.89 -8.74 4.99
CA ALA A 94 -32.04 -9.28 4.30
C ALA A 94 -31.72 -10.75 3.93
N PRO A 95 -32.71 -11.66 3.95
CA PRO A 95 -32.50 -13.05 3.54
C PRO A 95 -31.85 -13.09 2.15
N ALA A 96 -30.99 -14.09 1.96
CA ALA A 96 -29.90 -14.17 0.99
C ALA A 96 -30.27 -14.14 -0.51
N ASP A 97 -31.33 -13.45 -0.93
CA ASP A 97 -31.85 -13.54 -2.30
C ASP A 97 -32.10 -12.20 -3.02
N GLU A 98 -32.03 -11.02 -2.39
CA GLU A 98 -32.41 -9.79 -3.11
C GLU A 98 -31.46 -8.59 -2.89
N THR A 99 -30.60 -8.36 -3.90
CA THR A 99 -30.23 -7.05 -4.47
C THR A 99 -29.27 -6.07 -3.76
N ILE A 100 -28.59 -6.45 -2.66
CA ILE A 100 -27.43 -5.68 -2.16
C ILE A 100 -26.24 -6.64 -1.98
N GLY A 101 -25.30 -6.66 -2.94
CA GLY A 101 -24.03 -7.39 -2.79
C GLY A 101 -24.01 -8.88 -3.19
N GLY A 102 -25.01 -9.38 -3.92
CA GLY A 102 -25.20 -10.82 -4.17
C GLY A 102 -24.05 -11.55 -4.91
N VAL A 103 -23.34 -10.88 -5.83
CA VAL A 103 -22.19 -11.49 -6.53
C VAL A 103 -20.88 -11.24 -5.78
N GLY A 104 -20.59 -10.00 -5.37
CA GLY A 104 -19.31 -9.69 -4.71
C GLY A 104 -19.11 -10.47 -3.42
N LEU A 105 -20.14 -10.59 -2.58
CA LEU A 105 -20.06 -11.34 -1.32
C LEU A 105 -19.90 -12.85 -1.55
N SER A 106 -20.59 -13.40 -2.56
CA SER A 106 -20.47 -14.83 -2.89
C SER A 106 -19.11 -15.15 -3.52
N VAL A 107 -18.56 -14.26 -4.34
CA VAL A 107 -17.19 -14.35 -4.88
C VAL A 107 -16.17 -14.33 -3.73
N ILE A 108 -16.28 -13.39 -2.79
CA ILE A 108 -15.37 -13.33 -1.63
C ILE A 108 -15.42 -14.65 -0.84
N ARG A 109 -16.61 -15.16 -0.55
CA ARG A 109 -16.79 -16.43 0.20
C ARG A 109 -16.33 -17.66 -0.57
N ALA A 110 -16.36 -17.62 -1.90
CA ALA A 110 -15.93 -18.73 -2.74
C ALA A 110 -14.40 -18.80 -2.87
N LEU A 111 -13.72 -17.64 -2.88
CA LEU A 111 -12.28 -17.53 -3.06
C LEU A 111 -11.52 -17.56 -1.73
N ALA A 112 -12.04 -16.90 -0.69
CA ALA A 112 -11.43 -16.92 0.63
C ALA A 112 -11.76 -18.23 1.36
N GLY A 113 -10.76 -18.83 2.01
CA GLY A 113 -10.98 -20.00 2.86
C GLY A 113 -11.88 -19.69 4.06
N GLN A 114 -11.78 -18.47 4.58
CA GLN A 114 -12.70 -17.91 5.57
C GLN A 114 -12.96 -16.43 5.26
N ALA A 115 -14.21 -15.98 5.45
CA ALA A 115 -14.58 -14.57 5.30
C ALA A 115 -15.56 -14.15 6.42
N ASP A 116 -15.17 -13.16 7.21
CA ASP A 116 -15.96 -12.59 8.30
C ASP A 116 -16.32 -11.13 7.99
N PHE A 117 -17.57 -10.77 8.24
CA PHE A 117 -18.18 -9.49 7.90
C PHE A 117 -18.73 -8.88 9.18
N ARG A 118 -18.11 -7.79 9.64
CA ARG A 118 -18.41 -7.18 10.94
C ARG A 118 -18.78 -5.71 10.75
N ALA A 119 -19.80 -5.27 11.48
CA ALA A 119 -20.01 -3.85 11.71
C ALA A 119 -18.95 -3.36 12.72
N ARG A 120 -18.45 -2.13 12.53
CA ARG A 120 -17.47 -1.53 13.44
C ARG A 120 -18.17 -0.70 14.51
N PRO A 121 -17.69 -0.69 15.78
CA PRO A 121 -18.28 0.12 16.86
C PRO A 121 -18.38 1.61 16.52
N GLU A 122 -17.38 2.14 15.83
CA GLU A 122 -17.25 3.53 15.36
C GLU A 122 -18.00 3.83 14.06
N GLY A 123 -18.72 2.85 13.49
CA GLY A 123 -19.37 2.95 12.18
C GLY A 123 -18.53 2.35 11.05
N GLY A 124 -19.20 1.94 9.97
CA GLY A 124 -18.59 1.27 8.82
C GLY A 124 -18.55 -0.25 8.94
N THR A 125 -17.93 -0.87 7.94
CA THR A 125 -17.79 -2.33 7.81
C THR A 125 -16.33 -2.74 7.90
N GLU A 126 -16.06 -3.90 8.49
CA GLU A 126 -14.80 -4.64 8.36
C GLU A 126 -15.08 -5.99 7.69
N VAL A 127 -14.36 -6.27 6.61
CA VAL A 127 -14.34 -7.57 5.92
C VAL A 127 -12.97 -8.20 6.11
N ARG A 128 -12.92 -9.34 6.81
CA ARG A 128 -11.70 -10.10 7.08
C ARG A 128 -11.72 -11.38 6.27
N MET A 129 -10.73 -11.55 5.40
CA MET A 129 -10.59 -12.68 4.50
C MET A 129 -9.30 -13.43 4.81
N THR A 130 -9.38 -14.75 4.96
CA THR A 130 -8.23 -15.61 5.22
C THR A 130 -8.03 -16.57 4.05
N PHE A 131 -6.80 -16.60 3.55
CA PHE A 131 -6.38 -17.45 2.44
C PHE A 131 -5.29 -18.40 2.93
N ALA A 132 -5.44 -19.70 2.63
CA ALA A 132 -4.50 -20.70 3.10
C ALA A 132 -3.09 -20.45 2.54
N GLY A 133 -2.07 -20.56 3.39
CA GLY A 133 -0.67 -20.41 2.98
C GLY A 133 -0.02 -21.70 2.51
N GLN A 134 -0.75 -22.81 2.54
CA GLN A 134 -0.27 -24.11 2.10
C GLN A 134 -1.34 -24.86 1.31
N ARG A 135 -0.92 -25.64 0.33
CA ARG A 135 -1.76 -26.55 -0.45
C ARG A 135 -1.08 -27.91 -0.55
N ASN A 136 -1.76 -28.96 -0.09
CA ASN A 136 -1.21 -30.33 -0.05
C ASN A 136 0.15 -30.42 0.69
N GLY A 137 0.32 -29.64 1.76
CA GLY A 137 1.56 -29.58 2.53
C GLY A 137 2.72 -28.82 1.86
N GLN A 138 2.49 -28.21 0.70
CA GLN A 138 3.46 -27.32 0.05
C GLN A 138 3.13 -25.85 0.38
N PRO A 139 4.12 -25.04 0.77
CA PRO A 139 3.93 -23.61 0.98
C PRO A 139 3.60 -22.89 -0.33
N LEU A 140 2.67 -21.95 -0.27
CA LEU A 140 2.24 -21.12 -1.41
C LEU A 140 2.98 -19.78 -1.48
N PHE A 141 3.84 -19.47 -0.50
CA PHE A 141 4.69 -18.28 -0.47
C PHE A 141 5.83 -18.47 0.55
N HIS A 142 6.74 -17.51 0.59
CA HIS A 142 7.83 -17.42 1.55
C HIS A 142 7.55 -16.29 2.53
N LEU A 143 7.90 -16.47 3.80
CA LEU A 143 7.67 -15.42 4.79
C LEU A 143 8.60 -14.22 4.54
N PRO A 144 8.07 -12.99 4.62
CA PRO A 144 8.91 -11.80 4.66
C PRO A 144 9.82 -11.84 5.90
N THR A 145 11.13 -11.80 5.71
CA THR A 145 12.10 -11.81 6.82
C THR A 145 12.20 -10.45 7.49
N GLY A 146 12.15 -10.41 8.82
CA GLY A 146 12.41 -9.20 9.61
C GLY A 146 11.19 -8.30 9.84
N ALA A 147 9.97 -8.85 9.84
CA ALA A 147 8.79 -8.13 10.30
C ALA A 147 9.02 -7.66 11.76
N GLY A 148 9.21 -6.36 11.94
CA GLY A 148 9.36 -5.74 13.25
C GLY A 148 7.99 -5.36 13.85
N PRO A 149 7.92 -5.15 15.18
CA PRO A 149 6.69 -4.68 15.85
C PRO A 149 6.17 -3.35 15.28
N ASP A 150 4.88 -3.05 15.53
CA ASP A 150 4.24 -1.79 15.11
C ASP A 150 4.79 -0.63 15.96
N GLU A 151 5.99 -0.15 15.65
CA GLU A 151 6.64 0.87 16.49
C GLU A 151 6.33 2.30 16.09
N HIS A 152 5.80 2.55 14.87
CA HIS A 152 5.52 3.92 14.42
C HIS A 152 4.15 4.02 13.73
N ASP A 153 3.23 4.73 14.38
CA ASP A 153 2.00 5.18 13.75
C ASP A 153 2.35 6.17 12.62
N ALA A 154 1.86 5.91 11.42
CA ALA A 154 2.09 6.74 10.23
C ALA A 154 1.19 7.99 10.22
N SER A 155 0.63 8.39 11.36
CA SER A 155 -0.28 9.55 11.50
C SER A 155 0.35 10.89 11.12
N TRP A 156 1.67 10.98 11.03
CA TRP A 156 2.41 12.14 10.50
C TRP A 156 2.38 12.24 8.97
N LEU A 157 1.86 11.21 8.28
CA LEU A 157 1.67 11.20 6.84
C LEU A 157 0.25 11.58 6.45
N SER A 158 0.13 12.31 5.33
CA SER A 158 -1.14 12.60 4.68
C SER A 158 -0.94 12.67 3.18
N GLY A 159 -1.93 12.23 2.41
CA GLY A 159 -1.88 12.18 0.96
C GLY A 159 -3.06 11.41 0.39
N ASP A 160 -3.06 11.23 -0.92
CA ASP A 160 -4.06 10.43 -1.63
C ASP A 160 -3.91 8.92 -1.39
N ALA A 161 -2.70 8.48 -1.03
CA ALA A 161 -2.41 7.14 -0.57
C ALA A 161 -1.34 7.20 0.52
N VAL A 162 -1.60 6.56 1.65
CA VAL A 162 -0.62 6.34 2.72
C VAL A 162 -0.39 4.84 2.84
N VAL A 163 0.86 4.41 2.75
CA VAL A 163 1.24 2.99 2.79
C VAL A 163 2.27 2.79 3.88
N SER A 164 2.04 1.82 4.75
CA SER A 164 3.02 1.33 5.72
C SER A 164 3.32 -0.13 5.44
N LEU A 165 4.59 -0.50 5.51
CA LEU A 165 4.99 -1.87 5.20
C LEU A 165 6.18 -2.33 6.06
N SER A 166 6.13 -3.61 6.43
CA SER A 166 7.10 -4.31 7.27
C SER A 166 7.16 -5.77 6.81
N PRO A 167 8.36 -6.31 6.54
CA PRO A 167 9.67 -5.66 6.54
C PRO A 167 9.86 -4.64 5.41
N ILE A 168 10.88 -3.79 5.54
CA ILE A 168 11.30 -2.81 4.50
C ILE A 168 11.53 -3.45 3.13
N SER A 169 11.90 -4.73 3.06
CA SER A 169 12.12 -5.43 1.78
C SER A 169 10.89 -5.42 0.88
N LEU A 170 9.68 -5.26 1.43
CA LEU A 170 8.44 -5.10 0.67
C LEU A 170 8.36 -3.78 -0.12
N LEU A 171 9.11 -2.75 0.29
CA LEU A 171 9.05 -1.41 -0.30
C LEU A 171 9.37 -1.40 -1.79
N ALA A 172 10.39 -2.15 -2.22
CA ALA A 172 10.83 -2.21 -3.61
C ALA A 172 9.73 -2.75 -4.55
N GLY A 173 8.91 -3.67 -4.06
CA GLY A 173 7.76 -4.20 -4.79
C GLY A 173 6.57 -3.23 -4.81
N VAL A 174 6.45 -2.35 -3.84
CA VAL A 174 5.22 -1.57 -3.64
C VAL A 174 5.34 -0.11 -4.08
N LEU A 175 6.38 0.61 -3.67
CA LEU A 175 6.51 2.06 -3.85
C LEU A 175 6.36 2.48 -5.31
N GLY A 176 7.14 1.88 -6.21
CA GLY A 176 7.11 2.23 -7.63
C GLY A 176 5.79 1.89 -8.33
N ARG A 177 5.03 0.91 -7.84
CA ARG A 177 3.70 0.57 -8.39
C ARG A 177 2.66 1.61 -7.97
N VAL A 178 2.64 1.98 -6.70
CA VAL A 178 1.75 3.01 -6.16
C VAL A 178 2.04 4.37 -6.81
N ALA A 179 3.31 4.76 -6.87
CA ALA A 179 3.72 6.03 -7.47
C ALA A 179 3.35 6.12 -8.95
N ARG A 180 3.58 5.07 -9.75
CA ARG A 180 3.21 5.06 -11.18
C ARG A 180 1.71 5.11 -11.40
N ALA A 181 0.92 4.36 -10.62
CA ALA A 181 -0.53 4.42 -10.73
C ALA A 181 -1.09 5.80 -10.36
N LEU A 182 -0.50 6.49 -9.36
CA LEU A 182 -0.85 7.86 -9.03
C LEU A 182 -0.32 8.89 -10.04
N ALA A 183 0.86 8.68 -10.63
CA ALA A 183 1.39 9.51 -11.72
C ALA A 183 0.50 9.45 -12.97
N ALA A 184 -0.06 8.27 -13.26
CA ALA A 184 -1.06 8.10 -14.32
C ALA A 184 -2.30 8.96 -14.07
N ARG A 185 -2.78 8.98 -12.82
CA ARG A 185 -3.90 9.82 -12.40
C ARG A 185 -3.56 11.31 -12.49
N ALA A 186 -2.32 11.69 -12.17
CA ALA A 186 -1.82 13.06 -12.29
C ALA A 186 -1.57 13.50 -13.74
N ARG A 187 -1.79 12.63 -14.74
CA ARG A 187 -1.61 12.88 -16.19
C ARG A 187 -0.16 13.18 -16.57
N PHE A 188 0.78 12.44 -15.99
CA PHE A 188 2.18 12.52 -16.36
C PHE A 188 2.42 12.00 -17.79
N SER A 189 3.37 12.62 -18.49
CA SER A 189 3.90 12.19 -19.77
C SER A 189 4.71 10.89 -19.64
N LEU A 190 4.82 10.12 -20.73
CA LEU A 190 5.54 8.84 -20.74
C LEU A 190 7.02 8.99 -20.32
N ASP A 191 7.66 10.11 -20.68
CA ASP A 191 9.02 10.42 -20.24
C ASP A 191 9.05 10.54 -18.70
N ARG A 192 8.13 11.30 -18.11
CA ARG A 192 8.06 11.46 -16.65
C ARG A 192 7.65 10.18 -15.92
N PHE A 193 6.93 9.26 -16.55
CA PHE A 193 6.69 7.94 -15.97
C PHE A 193 7.98 7.13 -15.78
N SER A 194 8.92 7.24 -16.72
CA SER A 194 10.23 6.59 -16.62
C SER A 194 11.06 7.21 -15.49
N ASP A 195 10.97 8.53 -15.33
CA ASP A 195 11.60 9.23 -14.21
C ASP A 195 11.03 8.76 -12.86
N VAL A 196 9.70 8.62 -12.74
CA VAL A 196 9.04 8.14 -11.50
C VAL A 196 9.57 6.76 -11.12
N TYR A 197 9.77 5.88 -12.11
CA TYR A 197 10.35 4.57 -11.87
C TYR A 197 11.77 4.67 -11.32
N LEU A 198 12.65 5.43 -11.95
CA LEU A 198 14.05 5.58 -11.51
C LEU A 198 14.17 6.23 -10.12
N VAL A 199 13.34 7.24 -9.84
CA VAL A 199 13.28 7.92 -8.54
C VAL A 199 12.82 6.94 -7.45
N THR A 200 11.74 6.21 -7.68
CA THR A 200 11.21 5.27 -6.66
C THR A 200 12.12 4.07 -6.43
N ASP A 201 12.79 3.56 -7.46
CA ASP A 201 13.81 2.51 -7.33
C ASP A 201 15.01 2.98 -6.50
N ALA A 202 15.51 4.19 -6.77
CA ALA A 202 16.59 4.79 -6.01
C ALA A 202 16.25 4.99 -4.52
N ILE A 203 15.01 5.39 -4.22
CA ILE A 203 14.51 5.51 -2.85
C ILE A 203 14.43 4.13 -2.18
N ALA A 204 13.90 3.12 -2.87
CA ALA A 204 13.79 1.78 -2.31
C ALA A 204 15.18 1.17 -2.02
N ALA A 205 16.15 1.36 -2.92
CA ALA A 205 17.53 0.96 -2.71
C ALA A 205 18.18 1.69 -1.53
N HIS A 206 17.88 2.98 -1.32
CA HIS A 206 18.35 3.73 -0.17
C HIS A 206 17.73 3.23 1.13
N ALA A 207 16.43 2.94 1.14
CA ALA A 207 15.72 2.43 2.32
C ALA A 207 16.33 1.14 2.87
N GLY A 208 16.77 0.23 2.00
CA GLY A 208 17.41 -1.03 2.43
C GLY A 208 18.66 -0.85 3.30
N ARG A 209 19.33 0.30 3.25
CA ARG A 209 20.55 0.60 4.03
C ARG A 209 20.37 1.69 5.10
N ALA A 210 19.32 2.49 4.99
CA ALA A 210 19.16 3.72 5.77
C ALA A 210 17.87 3.76 6.59
N ALA A 211 16.99 2.77 6.48
CA ALA A 211 15.79 2.71 7.29
C ALA A 211 16.13 2.62 8.79
N LYS A 212 15.38 3.35 9.61
CA LYS A 212 15.61 3.42 11.07
C LYS A 212 15.18 2.15 11.82
N GLY A 213 14.19 1.43 11.29
CA GLY A 213 13.65 0.19 11.88
C GLY A 213 12.95 -0.65 10.82
N GLY A 214 12.35 -1.79 11.21
CA GLY A 214 11.80 -2.77 10.26
C GLY A 214 10.58 -2.31 9.44
N ARG A 215 9.97 -1.17 9.80
CA ARG A 215 8.78 -0.60 9.15
C ARG A 215 9.16 0.68 8.38
N MET A 216 8.63 0.79 7.17
CA MET A 216 8.72 1.98 6.33
C MET A 216 7.31 2.44 5.97
N SER A 217 7.08 3.74 6.04
CA SER A 217 5.82 4.37 5.64
C SER A 217 6.07 5.45 4.61
N PHE A 218 5.17 5.56 3.65
CA PHE A 218 5.19 6.63 2.66
C PHE A 218 3.80 7.13 2.32
N ALA A 219 3.69 8.40 1.97
CA ALA A 219 2.48 8.98 1.41
C ALA A 219 2.76 9.61 0.07
N ILE A 220 1.77 9.52 -0.81
CA ILE A 220 1.80 10.19 -2.10
C ILE A 220 0.56 11.07 -2.21
N ALA A 221 0.79 12.37 -2.41
CA ALA A 221 -0.23 13.33 -2.79
C ALA A 221 -0.07 13.70 -4.27
N THR A 222 -1.18 13.88 -4.96
CA THR A 222 -1.21 14.23 -6.38
C THR A 222 -1.91 15.56 -6.61
N GLY A 223 -1.32 16.36 -7.49
CA GLY A 223 -1.95 17.52 -8.09
C GLY A 223 -2.02 17.37 -9.62
N ALA A 224 -2.51 18.40 -10.31
CA ALA A 224 -2.43 18.43 -11.77
C ALA A 224 -0.96 18.40 -12.20
N GLN A 225 -0.53 17.30 -12.83
CA GLN A 225 0.85 17.09 -13.27
C GLN A 225 1.89 17.26 -12.16
N ARG A 226 1.51 16.96 -10.91
CA ARG A 226 2.39 17.02 -9.75
C ARG A 226 2.21 15.78 -8.89
N LEU A 227 3.32 15.24 -8.39
CA LEU A 227 3.37 14.15 -7.44
C LEU A 227 4.31 14.53 -6.29
N GLU A 228 3.81 14.43 -5.07
CA GLU A 228 4.57 14.68 -3.84
C GLU A 228 4.65 13.37 -3.07
N LEU A 229 5.86 12.87 -2.85
CA LEU A 229 6.16 11.65 -2.11
C LEU A 229 6.86 12.03 -0.80
N THR A 230 6.29 11.61 0.33
CA THR A 230 6.95 11.66 1.64
C THR A 230 7.23 10.24 2.09
N ILE A 231 8.43 9.90 2.53
CA ILE A 231 8.80 8.55 2.96
C ILE A 231 9.78 8.55 4.14
N GLY A 232 9.63 7.59 5.06
CA GLY A 232 10.49 7.37 6.21
C GLY A 232 9.92 6.34 7.20
N PRO A 233 10.52 6.15 8.38
CA PRO A 233 11.67 6.89 8.90
C PRO A 233 13.01 6.34 8.40
N PHE A 234 13.91 7.25 8.05
CA PHE A 234 15.33 6.96 7.84
C PHE A 234 16.16 7.33 9.08
N VAL A 235 17.37 6.78 9.20
CA VAL A 235 18.36 7.15 10.21
C VAL A 235 18.85 8.58 9.96
N ASP A 236 19.09 9.35 11.03
CA ASP A 236 19.60 10.72 10.94
C ASP A 236 20.89 10.81 10.10
N GLY A 237 20.97 11.82 9.24
CA GLY A 237 22.10 12.07 8.34
C GLY A 237 22.09 11.23 7.05
N SER A 238 21.21 10.24 6.91
CA SER A 238 21.16 9.37 5.73
C SER A 238 20.61 10.08 4.49
N GLY A 239 19.61 10.97 4.66
CA GLY A 239 19.05 11.76 3.56
C GLY A 239 20.06 12.75 2.98
N SER A 240 20.99 13.25 3.80
CA SER A 240 22.09 14.11 3.33
C SER A 240 23.03 13.39 2.36
N GLN A 241 23.17 12.07 2.47
CA GLN A 241 23.96 11.25 1.55
C GLN A 241 23.32 11.14 0.15
N LEU A 242 22.00 11.34 0.04
CA LEU A 242 21.31 11.37 -1.25
C LEU A 242 21.54 12.68 -2.01
N ARG A 243 21.85 13.76 -1.30
CA ARG A 243 22.12 15.08 -1.88
C ARG A 243 23.57 15.26 -2.33
N HIS A 244 24.51 14.57 -1.70
CA HIS A 244 25.92 14.64 -2.08
C HIS A 244 26.16 13.77 -3.31
N GLN A 245 26.59 14.41 -4.41
CA GLN A 245 27.00 13.76 -5.65
C GLN A 245 27.97 12.62 -5.36
N ALA A 246 27.49 11.38 -5.41
CA ALA A 246 28.38 10.26 -5.57
C ALA A 246 29.03 10.40 -6.96
N PRO A 247 30.35 10.18 -7.10
CA PRO A 247 31.08 10.39 -8.35
C PRO A 247 30.70 9.43 -9.49
N ASP A 248 29.74 8.53 -9.29
CA ASP A 248 29.26 7.56 -10.27
C ASP A 248 27.73 7.65 -10.43
N TYR A 249 27.23 7.14 -11.57
CA TYR A 249 25.81 6.91 -11.90
C TYR A 249 25.09 6.03 -10.84
N SER A 250 24.94 6.57 -9.64
CA SER A 250 24.34 5.90 -8.48
C SER A 250 22.90 6.36 -8.30
N ALA A 251 22.13 5.60 -7.52
CA ALA A 251 20.76 5.94 -7.11
C ALA A 251 20.60 7.38 -6.58
N ALA A 252 21.61 7.93 -5.87
CA ALA A 252 21.59 9.29 -5.37
C ALA A 252 21.63 10.36 -6.49
N SER A 253 22.32 10.06 -7.58
CA SER A 253 22.38 10.92 -8.78
C SER A 253 21.02 10.94 -9.47
N ALA A 254 20.34 9.79 -9.61
CA ALA A 254 19.02 9.71 -10.21
C ALA A 254 17.98 10.54 -9.45
N LEU A 255 17.97 10.46 -8.11
CA LEU A 255 17.05 11.27 -7.29
C LEU A 255 17.23 12.75 -7.53
N THR A 256 18.47 13.24 -7.39
CA THR A 256 18.77 14.67 -7.54
C THR A 256 18.53 15.18 -8.97
N MET A 257 18.75 14.34 -9.99
CA MET A 257 18.59 14.75 -11.38
C MET A 257 17.15 14.72 -11.88
N LEU A 258 16.31 13.83 -11.35
CA LEU A 258 14.98 13.56 -11.90
C LEU A 258 13.84 14.15 -11.05
N SER A 259 14.09 14.47 -9.78
CA SER A 259 13.13 15.20 -8.94
C SER A 259 13.18 16.72 -9.19
N ASP A 260 12.04 17.39 -9.13
CA ASP A 260 11.96 18.85 -9.13
C ASP A 260 12.31 19.45 -7.76
N GLU A 261 12.04 18.71 -6.68
CA GLU A 261 12.37 19.09 -5.31
C GLU A 261 12.77 17.85 -4.50
N LEU A 262 13.81 18.00 -3.68
CA LEU A 262 14.28 16.97 -2.76
C LEU A 262 14.65 17.61 -1.43
N GLU A 263 13.84 17.38 -0.40
CA GLU A 263 14.07 17.88 0.95
C GLU A 263 14.23 16.72 1.94
N VAL A 264 15.06 16.94 2.95
CA VAL A 264 15.19 16.06 4.12
C VAL A 264 14.58 16.80 5.30
N ARG A 265 13.55 16.21 5.92
CA ARG A 265 12.81 16.80 7.03
C ARG A 265 13.01 15.97 8.30
N PRO A 266 13.23 16.58 9.48
CA PRO A 266 13.35 15.84 10.73
C PRO A 266 11.97 15.28 11.17
N LEU A 267 11.96 14.04 11.66
CA LEU A 267 10.77 13.43 12.29
C LEU A 267 10.73 13.83 13.77
N GLN A 268 9.84 14.75 14.13
CA GLN A 268 9.85 15.40 15.46
C GLN A 268 9.49 14.49 16.64
N ALA A 269 8.74 13.39 16.42
CA ALA A 269 8.20 12.57 17.50
C ALA A 269 9.17 11.50 18.05
N ASP A 270 10.00 10.88 17.18
CA ASP A 270 10.86 9.75 17.56
C ASP A 270 12.33 9.90 17.12
N GLY A 271 12.70 11.02 16.49
CA GLY A 271 13.98 11.14 15.77
C GLY A 271 13.98 10.36 14.45
N GLY A 272 14.98 10.59 13.60
CA GLY A 272 14.99 10.09 12.23
C GLY A 272 14.64 11.18 11.21
N GLU A 273 14.79 10.81 9.94
CA GLU A 273 14.58 11.69 8.79
C GLU A 273 13.43 11.20 7.91
N LEU A 274 12.76 12.15 7.28
CA LEU A 274 11.81 11.94 6.20
C LEU A 274 12.41 12.48 4.91
N LEU A 275 12.25 11.74 3.84
CA LEU A 275 12.54 12.23 2.50
C LEU A 275 11.25 12.78 1.88
N PHE A 276 11.29 14.03 1.45
CA PHE A 276 10.23 14.67 0.70
C PHE A 276 10.69 14.90 -0.74
N VAL A 277 9.99 14.31 -1.69
CA VAL A 277 10.34 14.31 -3.11
C VAL A 277 9.16 14.85 -3.90
N VAL A 278 9.42 15.82 -4.77
CA VAL A 278 8.41 16.38 -5.67
C VAL A 278 8.81 16.13 -7.11
N MET A 279 7.84 15.71 -7.91
CA MET A 279 7.97 15.58 -9.35
C MET A 279 6.88 16.37 -10.06
N ILE A 280 7.26 17.15 -11.06
CA ILE A 280 6.37 18.00 -11.86
C ILE A 280 6.54 17.68 -13.34
N ASP A 281 5.44 17.34 -14.00
CA ASP A 281 5.40 17.18 -15.45
C ASP A 281 4.96 18.49 -16.11
N ARG A 282 5.92 19.27 -16.60
CA ARG A 282 5.61 20.50 -17.34
C ARG A 282 5.35 20.09 -18.80
N PRO A 283 4.13 20.27 -19.33
CA PRO A 283 3.87 19.94 -20.73
C PRO A 283 4.84 20.74 -21.59
N ARG A 284 5.55 20.04 -22.49
CA ARG A 284 6.34 20.72 -23.52
C ARG A 284 5.34 21.47 -24.41
N GLY A 285 5.42 22.80 -24.40
CA GLY A 285 4.61 23.68 -25.23
C GLY A 285 4.85 23.47 -26.72
#